data_AF-A0A848LFX0-F1
#
_entry.id   AF-A0A848LFX0-F1
#
_cell.length_a   1.000
_cell.length_b   1.000
_cell.length_c   1.000
_cell.angle_alpha   90.00
_cell.angle_beta   90.00
_cell.angle_gamma   90.00
#
_symmetry.space_group_name_H-M   'P 1'
#
loop_
_entity.id
_entity.type
_entity.pdbx_description
1 polymer ?
#
loop_
_entity_poly.entity_id
_entity_poly.type
_entity_poly.pdbx_seq_one_letter_code
_entity_poly.pdbx_strand_id
1 'polypeptide(L)'
;MALRLLKSDLCTAVHVSLRLDFDTHNGHGHAYSCAHGRGLMDCVARFMGEMKATPAPGKPGKTLLDDTLVLVMSEFGRSWASRGSDGSYSLPDDHHPYTSVCFAGGNVAGNRQVGTYTTRGLGVPVDIIEENGQPSKRVPRSADVVTTALRIMGMEPHEFFIPGGYGEVMGLRKA
;
A
#
# COMPACT_ATOMS: atom_id res chain seq x y z
N MET A 1 -10.36 11.73 16.23
CA MET A 1 -9.28 11.69 17.24
C MET A 1 -7.91 11.54 16.60
N ALA A 2 -7.67 10.48 15.79
CA ALA A 2 -6.38 10.21 15.13
C ALA A 2 -5.72 11.45 14.47
N LEU A 3 -6.46 12.15 13.60
CA LEU A 3 -5.94 13.35 12.94
C LEU A 3 -5.54 14.46 13.92
N ARG A 4 -6.26 14.61 15.04
CA ARG A 4 -5.93 15.63 16.05
C ARG A 4 -4.59 15.34 16.72
N LEU A 5 -4.30 14.06 17.01
CA LEU A 5 -3.05 13.63 17.62
C LEU A 5 -1.85 13.91 16.69
N LEU A 6 -1.99 13.61 15.40
CA LEU A 6 -0.99 13.95 14.38
C LEU A 6 -0.83 15.46 14.23
N LYS A 7 -1.93 16.22 14.20
CA LYS A 7 -1.94 17.69 14.09
C LYS A 7 -1.21 18.40 15.23
N SER A 8 -1.35 17.87 16.45
CA SER A 8 -0.77 18.46 17.66
C SER A 8 0.66 18.01 17.91
N ASP A 9 1.27 17.24 16.99
CA ASP A 9 2.61 16.67 17.16
C ASP A 9 2.76 15.83 18.45
N LEU A 10 1.67 15.19 18.88
CA LEU A 10 1.66 14.34 20.09
C LEU A 10 2.02 12.88 19.77
N CYS A 11 2.02 12.50 18.48
CA CYS A 11 2.40 11.18 18.02
C CYS A 11 2.94 11.21 16.58
N THR A 12 3.84 10.28 16.27
CA THR A 12 4.35 10.06 14.91
C THR A 12 3.63 8.92 14.18
N ALA A 13 2.80 8.14 14.88
CA ALA A 13 2.01 7.05 14.33
C ALA A 13 0.69 6.87 15.08
N VAL A 14 -0.37 6.46 14.37
CA VAL A 14 -1.68 6.15 14.92
C VAL A 14 -2.20 4.84 14.33
N HIS A 15 -2.76 3.97 15.18
CA HIS A 15 -3.49 2.80 14.74
C HIS A 15 -5.00 3.06 14.80
N VAL A 16 -5.72 2.81 13.70
CA VAL A 16 -7.16 3.04 13.60
C VAL A 16 -7.83 1.74 13.17
N SER A 17 -8.71 1.22 14.03
CA SER A 17 -9.58 0.10 13.67
C SER A 17 -10.89 0.63 13.10
N LEU A 18 -11.14 0.30 11.83
CA LEU A 18 -12.40 0.54 11.14
C LEU A 18 -13.18 -0.77 11.28
N ARG A 19 -14.25 -0.80 12.08
CA ARG A 19 -14.97 -2.02 12.52
C ARG A 19 -15.72 -2.74 11.39
N LEU A 20 -15.03 -3.20 10.36
CA LEU A 20 -15.54 -4.01 9.26
C LEU A 20 -14.67 -5.26 9.11
N ASP A 21 -15.32 -6.42 9.04
CA ASP A 21 -14.64 -7.69 8.85
C ASP A 21 -14.42 -7.99 7.37
N PHE A 22 -13.28 -8.58 7.05
CA PHE A 22 -12.84 -8.97 5.71
C PHE A 22 -12.50 -10.45 5.62
N ASP A 23 -12.45 -11.16 6.74
CA ASP A 23 -12.02 -12.56 6.77
C ASP A 23 -13.19 -13.53 6.78
N THR A 24 -13.84 -13.60 5.62
CA THR A 24 -14.97 -14.49 5.40
C THR A 24 -14.47 -15.74 4.68
N HIS A 25 -14.76 -16.90 5.25
CA HIS A 25 -14.49 -18.23 4.67
C HIS A 25 -15.81 -18.96 4.39
N ASN A 26 -16.74 -18.30 3.70
CA ASN A 26 -18.12 -18.78 3.57
C ASN A 26 -18.69 -18.63 2.15
N GLY A 27 -17.86 -18.24 1.18
CA GLY A 27 -18.28 -18.03 -0.22
C GLY A 27 -19.03 -16.72 -0.46
N HIS A 28 -19.25 -15.91 0.57
CA HIS A 28 -19.84 -14.57 0.45
C HIS A 28 -18.78 -13.45 0.43
N GLY A 29 -17.50 -13.80 0.56
CA GLY A 29 -16.43 -12.81 0.68
C GLY A 29 -16.28 -11.87 -0.50
N HIS A 30 -16.71 -12.24 -1.71
CA HIS A 30 -16.71 -11.30 -2.85
C HIS A 30 -17.66 -10.11 -2.62
N ALA A 31 -18.87 -10.37 -2.13
CA ALA A 31 -19.85 -9.31 -1.86
C ALA A 31 -19.39 -8.41 -0.71
N TYR A 32 -18.89 -9.01 0.38
CA TYR A 32 -18.35 -8.27 1.52
C TYR A 32 -17.09 -7.48 1.12
N SER A 33 -16.17 -8.08 0.37
CA SER A 33 -14.94 -7.41 -0.08
C SER A 33 -15.24 -6.19 -0.95
N CYS A 34 -16.23 -6.26 -1.84
CA CYS A 34 -16.63 -5.11 -2.64
C CYS A 34 -17.21 -3.99 -1.77
N ALA A 35 -18.21 -4.29 -0.93
CA ALA A 35 -18.91 -3.28 -0.14
C ALA A 35 -18.04 -2.72 1.00
N HIS A 36 -17.46 -3.60 1.81
CA HIS A 36 -16.59 -3.21 2.92
C HIS A 36 -15.30 -2.58 2.40
N GLY A 37 -14.70 -3.16 1.35
CA GLY A 37 -13.48 -2.64 0.72
C GLY A 37 -13.67 -1.22 0.24
N ARG A 38 -14.79 -0.95 -0.44
CA ARG A 38 -15.14 0.41 -0.85
C ARG A 38 -15.28 1.35 0.34
N GLY A 39 -16.06 0.96 1.36
CA GLY A 39 -16.29 1.79 2.54
C GLY A 39 -15.00 2.12 3.30
N LEU A 40 -14.09 1.14 3.46
CA LEU A 40 -12.78 1.37 4.06
C LEU A 40 -11.92 2.32 3.23
N MET A 41 -11.86 2.12 1.91
CA MET A 41 -11.07 2.98 1.04
C MET A 41 -11.63 4.41 0.99
N ASP A 42 -12.94 4.59 1.09
CA ASP A 42 -13.55 5.91 1.25
C ASP A 42 -13.16 6.57 2.59
N CYS A 43 -13.07 5.82 3.68
CA CYS A 43 -12.55 6.32 4.96
C CYS A 43 -11.08 6.73 4.87
N VAL A 44 -10.24 5.90 4.24
CA VAL A 44 -8.81 6.19 3.99
C VAL A 44 -8.65 7.43 3.11
N ALA A 45 -9.42 7.54 2.02
CA ALA A 45 -9.40 8.69 1.13
C ALA A 45 -9.81 9.99 1.85
N ARG A 46 -10.86 9.96 2.68
CA ARG A 46 -11.27 11.12 3.50
C ARG A 46 -10.18 11.50 4.50
N PHE A 47 -9.56 10.52 5.16
CA PHE A 47 -8.47 10.78 6.10
C PHE A 47 -7.28 11.45 5.40
N MET A 48 -6.84 10.94 4.24
CA MET A 48 -5.78 11.57 3.44
C MET A 48 -6.18 12.96 2.93
N GLY A 49 -7.44 13.16 2.54
CA GLY A 49 -7.97 14.47 2.14
C GLY A 49 -7.88 15.50 3.26
N GLU A 50 -8.24 15.11 4.49
CA GLU A 50 -8.09 15.96 5.67
C GLU A 50 -6.62 16.25 6.00
N MET A 51 -5.71 15.27 5.84
CA MET A 51 -4.27 15.52 5.97
C MET A 51 -3.77 16.51 4.91
N LYS A 52 -4.29 16.43 3.68
CA LYS A 52 -3.94 17.37 2.61
C LYS A 52 -4.49 18.79 2.86
N ALA A 53 -5.65 18.91 3.49
CA ALA A 53 -6.22 20.22 3.86
C ALA A 53 -5.56 20.84 5.11
N THR A 54 -4.69 20.10 5.79
CA THR A 54 -4.08 20.50 7.06
C THR A 54 -2.66 21.02 6.83
N PRO A 55 -2.31 22.25 7.28
CA PRO A 55 -0.92 22.73 7.28
C PRO A 55 -0.01 21.84 8.13
N ALA A 56 1.20 21.56 7.65
CA ALA A 56 2.21 20.83 8.42
C ALA A 56 2.80 21.73 9.53
N PRO A 57 2.83 21.28 10.81
CA PRO A 57 3.48 22.01 11.89
C PRO A 57 4.96 22.30 11.58
N GLY A 58 5.38 23.56 11.76
CA GLY A 58 6.77 23.97 11.55
C GLY A 58 7.28 23.96 10.11
N LYS A 59 6.43 23.66 9.11
CA LYS A 59 6.82 23.54 7.68
C LYS A 59 5.93 24.42 6.79
N PRO A 60 6.20 25.74 6.70
CA PRO A 60 5.40 26.66 5.88
C PRO A 60 5.24 26.20 4.43
N GLY A 61 4.01 26.29 3.90
CA GLY A 61 3.69 25.90 2.53
C GLY A 61 3.53 24.38 2.30
N LYS A 62 3.78 23.53 3.31
CA LYS A 62 3.52 22.09 3.24
C LYS A 62 2.25 21.73 3.99
N THR A 63 1.62 20.65 3.54
CA THR A 63 0.47 20.03 4.21
C THR A 63 0.95 18.83 5.03
N LEU A 64 0.14 18.37 5.98
CA LEU A 64 0.46 17.18 6.78
C LEU A 64 0.67 15.94 5.90
N LEU A 65 -0.09 15.83 4.80
CA LEU A 65 0.13 14.76 3.82
C LEU A 65 1.45 14.91 3.06
N ASP A 66 1.90 16.14 2.76
CA ASP A 66 3.22 16.34 2.13
C ASP A 66 4.38 16.01 3.08
N ASP A 67 4.11 15.91 4.39
CA ASP A 67 5.10 15.60 5.42
C ASP A 67 5.04 14.18 5.96
N THR A 68 3.99 13.43 5.62
CA THR A 68 3.74 12.07 6.12
C THR A 68 3.71 11.09 4.97
N LEU A 69 4.49 10.01 5.06
CA LEU A 69 4.30 8.86 4.17
C LEU A 69 3.11 8.02 4.66
N VAL A 70 2.15 7.80 3.77
CA VAL A 70 1.01 6.89 3.98
C VAL A 70 1.21 5.65 3.12
N LEU A 71 1.18 4.49 3.76
CA LEU A 71 1.22 3.18 3.11
C LEU A 71 -0.10 2.46 3.37
N VAL A 72 -0.84 2.13 2.32
CA VAL A 72 -2.06 1.32 2.40
C VAL A 72 -1.75 -0.03 1.77
N MET A 73 -1.76 -1.08 2.59
CA MET A 73 -1.46 -2.44 2.17
C MET A 73 -2.37 -3.44 2.88
N SER A 74 -2.44 -4.64 2.31
CA SER A 74 -2.98 -5.83 2.97
C SER A 74 -1.90 -6.91 3.01
N GLU A 75 -2.01 -7.84 3.94
CA GLU A 75 -1.08 -8.97 4.07
C GLU A 75 -1.28 -10.01 2.94
N PHE A 76 -2.49 -10.08 2.35
CA PHE A 76 -2.84 -10.94 1.22
C PHE A 76 -3.85 -10.24 0.29
N GLY A 77 -4.05 -10.78 -0.90
CA GLY A 77 -5.22 -10.51 -1.73
C GLY A 77 -6.33 -11.55 -1.49
N ARG A 78 -7.47 -11.40 -2.18
CA ARG A 78 -8.53 -12.41 -2.20
C ARG A 78 -8.53 -13.15 -3.53
N SER A 79 -8.82 -14.45 -3.47
CA SER A 79 -8.95 -15.30 -4.66
C SER A 79 -10.01 -14.77 -5.61
N TRP A 80 -9.76 -14.92 -6.91
CA TRP A 80 -10.58 -14.30 -7.94
C TRP A 80 -11.84 -15.13 -8.22
N ALA A 81 -12.94 -14.44 -8.52
CA ALA A 81 -14.09 -15.07 -9.13
C ALA A 81 -13.66 -15.73 -10.44
N SER A 82 -14.06 -16.97 -10.66
CA SER A 82 -13.74 -17.72 -11.88
C SER A 82 -15.00 -18.33 -12.46
N ARG A 83 -15.06 -18.43 -13.79
CA ARG A 83 -16.19 -19.02 -14.49
C ARG A 83 -15.84 -20.43 -14.95
N GLY A 84 -16.66 -21.40 -14.57
CA GLY A 84 -16.57 -22.78 -15.02
C GLY A 84 -16.90 -22.92 -16.51
N SER A 85 -16.49 -24.04 -17.10
CA SER A 85 -16.81 -24.38 -18.50
C SER A 85 -18.31 -24.58 -18.74
N ASP A 86 -19.07 -24.90 -17.69
CA ASP A 86 -20.53 -25.00 -17.67
C ASP A 86 -21.23 -23.63 -17.56
N GLY A 87 -20.47 -22.55 -17.44
CA GLY A 87 -20.97 -21.19 -17.32
C GLY A 87 -21.27 -20.75 -15.89
N SER A 88 -21.14 -21.63 -14.89
CA SER A 88 -21.31 -21.29 -13.47
C SER A 88 -20.15 -20.41 -12.96
N TYR A 89 -20.39 -19.62 -11.92
CA TYR A 89 -19.33 -18.82 -11.27
C TYR A 89 -18.93 -19.46 -9.93
N SER A 90 -17.63 -19.66 -9.75
CA SER A 90 -17.01 -19.90 -8.45
C SER A 90 -16.57 -18.57 -7.86
N LEU A 91 -16.95 -18.31 -6.61
CA LEU A 91 -16.66 -17.09 -5.87
C LEU A 91 -15.79 -17.40 -4.63
N PRO A 92 -14.55 -17.91 -4.81
CA PRO A 92 -13.71 -18.29 -3.69
C PRO A 92 -13.27 -17.05 -2.92
N ASP A 93 -13.35 -17.08 -1.59
CA ASP A 93 -12.93 -15.99 -0.70
C ASP A 93 -11.62 -16.29 0.06
N ASP A 94 -10.85 -17.26 -0.43
CA ASP A 94 -9.59 -17.68 0.19
C ASP A 94 -8.42 -16.72 -0.08
N HIS A 95 -7.36 -16.85 0.73
CA HIS A 95 -6.16 -16.01 0.69
C HIS A 95 -5.38 -16.15 -0.64
N HIS A 96 -5.03 -15.02 -1.24
CA HIS A 96 -4.20 -14.95 -2.43
C HIS A 96 -2.85 -14.30 -2.10
N PRO A 97 -1.69 -14.90 -2.46
CA PRO A 97 -0.39 -14.42 -2.01
C PRO A 97 0.07 -13.12 -2.70
N TYR A 98 -0.64 -12.66 -3.74
CA TYR A 98 -0.36 -11.39 -4.41
C TYR A 98 -1.36 -10.33 -3.98
N THR A 99 -0.83 -9.15 -3.66
CA THR A 99 -1.58 -7.95 -3.26
C THR A 99 -1.03 -6.71 -3.97
N SER A 100 -1.68 -5.57 -3.73
CA SER A 100 -1.22 -4.26 -4.20
C SER A 100 -1.00 -3.32 -3.02
N VAL A 101 -0.13 -2.34 -3.20
CA VAL A 101 0.21 -1.36 -2.16
C VAL A 101 0.04 0.04 -2.73
N CYS A 102 -0.64 0.91 -2.00
CA CYS A 102 -0.76 2.32 -2.32
C CYS A 102 0.20 3.14 -1.46
N PHE A 103 1.01 3.96 -2.13
CA PHE A 103 1.88 4.96 -1.52
C PHE A 103 1.27 6.35 -1.73
N ALA A 104 1.20 7.16 -0.68
CA ALA A 104 0.74 8.54 -0.76
C ALA A 104 1.50 9.46 0.20
N GLY A 105 1.56 10.75 -0.14
CA GLY A 105 2.20 11.76 0.70
C GLY A 105 3.73 11.73 0.70
N GLY A 106 4.35 12.55 1.54
CA GLY A 106 5.80 12.67 1.65
C GLY A 106 6.53 12.89 0.32
N ASN A 107 7.63 12.15 0.12
CA ASN A 107 8.42 12.15 -1.11
C ASN A 107 7.95 11.10 -2.13
N VAL A 108 6.70 10.64 -2.06
CA VAL A 108 6.12 9.75 -3.09
C VAL A 108 5.98 10.50 -4.41
N ALA A 109 6.39 9.88 -5.49
CA ALA A 109 6.18 10.39 -6.82
C ALA A 109 4.74 10.05 -7.27
N GLY A 110 3.87 11.05 -7.30
CA GLY A 110 2.43 10.86 -7.55
C GLY A 110 2.06 10.54 -9.00
N ASN A 111 0.75 10.33 -9.21
CA ASN A 111 0.08 10.16 -10.51
C ASN A 111 0.70 9.07 -11.39
N ARG A 112 0.98 7.91 -10.80
CA ARG A 112 1.58 6.78 -11.49
C ARG A 112 1.14 5.45 -10.92
N GLN A 113 1.19 4.44 -11.77
CA GLN A 113 1.08 3.04 -11.40
C GLN A 113 2.41 2.38 -11.74
N VAL A 114 2.99 1.66 -10.78
CA VAL A 114 4.18 0.83 -11.00
C VAL A 114 3.76 -0.63 -10.97
N GLY A 115 4.05 -1.35 -12.05
CA GLY A 115 3.65 -2.74 -12.22
C GLY A 115 2.22 -2.92 -12.74
N THR A 116 1.86 -4.18 -12.94
CA THR A 116 0.54 -4.63 -13.39
C THR A 116 0.37 -6.11 -13.02
N TYR A 117 -0.71 -6.74 -13.48
CA TYR A 117 -1.01 -8.15 -13.25
C TYR A 117 -1.32 -8.86 -14.57
N THR A 118 -1.06 -10.17 -14.59
CA THR A 118 -1.46 -11.06 -15.69
C THR A 118 -2.97 -11.28 -15.70
N THR A 119 -3.51 -11.88 -16.77
CA THR A 119 -4.93 -12.30 -16.82
C THR A 119 -5.31 -13.31 -15.73
N ARG A 120 -4.31 -13.92 -15.07
CA ARG A 120 -4.49 -14.84 -13.93
C ARG A 120 -4.37 -14.14 -12.58
N GLY A 121 -4.26 -12.80 -12.55
CA GLY A 121 -4.15 -12.02 -11.30
C GLY A 121 -2.77 -12.11 -10.62
N LEU A 122 -1.74 -12.58 -11.32
CA LEU A 122 -0.37 -12.64 -10.81
C LEU A 122 0.37 -11.35 -11.10
N GLY A 123 1.08 -10.80 -10.12
CA GLY A 123 1.92 -9.59 -10.30
C GLY A 123 3.04 -9.83 -11.32
N VAL A 124 3.33 -8.82 -12.15
CA VAL A 124 4.42 -8.89 -13.13
C VAL A 124 5.71 -8.27 -12.58
N PRO A 125 6.89 -8.63 -13.14
CA PRO A 125 8.15 -8.00 -12.78
C PRO A 125 8.16 -6.48 -12.99
N VAL A 126 8.79 -5.77 -12.05
CA VAL A 126 9.07 -4.32 -12.13
C VAL A 126 10.55 -4.07 -11.93
N ASP A 127 11.00 -2.87 -12.27
CA ASP A 127 12.40 -2.47 -12.08
C ASP A 127 12.67 -2.18 -10.60
N ILE A 128 13.76 -2.77 -10.09
CA ILE A 128 14.18 -2.72 -8.70
C ILE A 128 15.68 -2.42 -8.66
N ILE A 129 16.11 -1.56 -7.73
CA ILE A 129 17.52 -1.42 -7.36
C ILE A 129 17.75 -2.28 -6.13
N GLU A 130 18.50 -3.37 -6.30
CA GLU A 130 18.78 -4.32 -5.22
C GLU A 130 19.67 -3.67 -4.15
N GLU A 131 19.76 -4.30 -2.97
CA GLU A 131 20.62 -3.89 -1.85
C GLU A 131 22.07 -3.56 -2.26
N ASN A 132 22.63 -4.31 -3.21
CA ASN A 132 23.99 -4.11 -3.73
C ASN A 132 24.10 -2.96 -4.77
N GLY A 133 23.03 -2.21 -5.00
CA GLY A 133 22.94 -1.12 -5.96
C GLY A 133 22.76 -1.56 -7.42
N GLN A 134 22.68 -2.87 -7.71
CA GLN A 134 22.52 -3.35 -9.07
C GLN A 134 21.05 -3.29 -9.52
N PRO A 135 20.78 -2.90 -10.78
CA PRO A 135 19.45 -2.96 -11.33
C PRO A 135 19.01 -4.41 -11.55
N SER A 136 17.74 -4.67 -11.27
CA SER A 136 17.09 -5.97 -11.37
C SER A 136 15.65 -5.79 -11.85
N LYS A 137 15.08 -6.84 -12.45
CA LYS A 137 13.68 -6.85 -12.89
C LYS A 137 13.01 -8.12 -12.41
N ARG A 138 12.20 -8.01 -11.36
CA ARG A 138 11.51 -9.14 -10.72
C ARG A 138 10.21 -8.69 -10.05
N VAL A 139 9.39 -9.65 -9.64
CA VAL A 139 8.16 -9.34 -8.88
C VAL A 139 8.56 -8.77 -7.52
N PRO A 140 7.94 -7.65 -7.08
CA PRO A 140 8.18 -7.09 -5.74
C PRO A 140 7.79 -8.06 -4.63
N ARG A 141 8.58 -8.04 -3.57
CA ARG A 141 8.35 -8.71 -2.30
C ARG A 141 7.96 -7.67 -1.25
N SER A 142 7.41 -8.12 -0.12
CA SER A 142 7.14 -7.25 1.04
C SER A 142 8.38 -6.48 1.49
N ALA A 143 9.56 -7.11 1.46
CA ALA A 143 10.83 -6.46 1.75
C ALA A 143 11.10 -5.24 0.85
N ASP A 144 10.77 -5.31 -0.44
CA ASP A 144 11.00 -4.20 -1.37
C ASP A 144 10.04 -3.03 -1.11
N VAL A 145 8.80 -3.34 -0.70
CA VAL A 145 7.81 -2.32 -0.28
C VAL A 145 8.32 -1.57 0.95
N VAL A 146 8.82 -2.30 1.95
CA VAL A 146 9.37 -1.72 3.18
C VAL A 146 10.62 -0.89 2.87
N THR A 147 11.57 -1.43 2.10
CA THR A 147 12.75 -0.68 1.65
C THR A 147 12.35 0.61 0.94
N THR A 148 11.41 0.54 0.01
CA THR A 148 10.94 1.72 -0.71
C THR A 148 10.34 2.77 0.23
N ALA A 149 9.58 2.35 1.24
CA ALA A 149 9.05 3.26 2.27
C ALA A 149 10.17 3.93 3.07
N LEU A 150 11.19 3.18 3.51
CA LEU A 150 12.34 3.72 4.24
C LEU A 150 13.13 4.72 3.38
N ARG A 151 13.36 4.39 2.10
CA ARG A 151 14.02 5.29 1.13
C ARG A 151 13.21 6.58 0.93
N ILE A 152 11.87 6.51 0.84
CA ILE A 152 11.00 7.70 0.73
C ILE A 152 11.08 8.58 1.98
N MET A 153 11.21 7.99 3.16
CA MET A 153 11.43 8.69 4.42
C MET A 153 12.85 9.27 4.57
N GLY A 154 13.74 9.02 3.60
CA GLY A 154 15.08 9.61 3.54
C GLY A 154 16.17 8.73 4.15
N MET A 155 15.87 7.47 4.50
CA MET A 155 16.89 6.54 4.98
C MET A 155 17.71 5.99 3.81
N GLU A 156 19.02 5.87 4.00
CA GLU A 156 19.95 5.23 3.09
C GLU A 156 20.08 3.72 3.36
N PRO A 157 20.45 2.90 2.35
CA PRO A 157 20.50 1.44 2.49
C PRO A 157 21.39 0.95 3.65
N HIS A 158 22.42 1.70 4.03
CA HIS A 158 23.31 1.33 5.13
C HIS A 158 22.72 1.61 6.54
N GLU A 159 21.57 2.31 6.61
CA GLU A 159 20.92 2.65 7.88
C GLU A 159 19.92 1.59 8.34
N PHE A 160 19.66 0.56 7.52
CA PHE A 160 18.73 -0.53 7.86
C PHE A 160 19.17 -1.85 7.23
N PHE A 161 18.62 -2.94 7.75
CA PHE A 161 18.82 -4.28 7.20
C PHE A 161 17.50 -5.05 7.21
N ILE A 162 17.17 -5.69 6.09
CA ILE A 162 16.02 -6.58 5.96
C ILE A 162 16.52 -7.98 5.55
N PRO A 163 16.31 -9.02 6.36
CA PRO A 163 16.79 -10.36 6.03
C PRO A 163 16.06 -10.92 4.79
N GLY A 164 16.77 -11.73 4.01
CA GLY A 164 16.24 -12.36 2.78
C GLY A 164 16.40 -11.53 1.50
N GLY A 165 17.14 -10.41 1.59
CA GLY A 165 17.42 -9.51 0.49
C GLY A 165 16.25 -8.59 0.17
N TYR A 166 16.56 -7.36 -0.24
CA TYR A 166 15.59 -6.30 -0.47
C TYR A 166 16.09 -5.36 -1.58
N GLY A 167 15.19 -4.53 -2.09
CA GLY A 167 15.51 -3.51 -3.06
C GLY A 167 14.48 -2.38 -3.11
N GLU A 168 14.88 -1.25 -3.68
CA GLU A 168 14.00 -0.09 -3.90
C GLU A 168 13.22 -0.28 -5.20
N VAL A 169 11.90 -0.22 -5.14
CA VAL A 169 11.03 -0.27 -6.32
C VAL A 169 11.10 1.06 -7.07
N MET A 170 11.51 1.00 -8.33
CA MET A 170 11.76 2.20 -9.11
C MET A 170 10.48 2.93 -9.48
N GLY A 171 10.60 4.26 -9.52
CA GLY A 171 9.51 5.15 -9.89
C GLY A 171 8.54 5.50 -8.77
N LEU A 172 8.67 4.95 -7.54
CA LEU A 172 7.79 5.32 -6.42
C LEU A 172 8.28 6.53 -5.61
N ARG A 173 9.60 6.73 -5.50
CA ARG A 173 10.20 7.89 -4.84
C ARG A 173 10.43 9.03 -5.84
N LYS A 174 10.25 10.29 -5.40
CA LYS A 174 10.64 11.47 -6.19
C LYS A 174 12.16 11.45 -6.39
N ALA A 175 12.59 11.75 -7.62
CA ALA A 175 13.99 11.95 -7.96
C ALA A 175 14.54 13.21 -7.29
#